data_AF-A0A4R4MMS6-F1
#
_entry.id   AF-A0A4R4MMS6-F1
#
_cell.length_a   1.000
_cell.length_b   1.000
_cell.length_c   1.000
_cell.angle_alpha   90.00
_cell.angle_beta   90.00
_cell.angle_gamma   90.00
#
_symmetry.space_group_name_H-M   'P 1'
#
loop_
_entity.id
_entity.type
_entity.pdbx_description
1 polymer ?
#
loop_
_entity_poly.entity_id
_entity_poly.type
_entity_poly.pdbx_seq_one_letter_code
_entity_poly.pdbx_strand_id
1 'polypeptide(L)' 'MGPAIVRSIVTAHGGRVEVRSVPGEGAAFHVRLPALRGQ' A
#
# COMPACT_ATOMS: atom_id res chain seq x y z
N MET A 1 12.77 2.98 6.73
CA MET A 1 12.73 3.80 5.48
C MET A 1 11.85 3.21 4.37
N GLY A 2 11.40 1.94 4.40
CA GLY A 2 10.55 1.35 3.34
C GLY A 2 9.10 1.90 3.18
N PRO A 3 8.35 2.24 4.26
CA PRO A 3 6.94 2.62 4.13
C PRO A 3 6.67 3.90 3.31
N ALA A 4 7.65 4.80 3.25
CA ALA A 4 7.50 6.08 2.56
C ALA A 4 7.41 5.91 1.04
N ILE A 5 8.24 5.03 0.46
CA ILE A 5 8.25 4.78 -0.99
C ILE A 5 6.93 4.15 -1.44
N VAL A 6 6.47 3.13 -0.72
CA VAL A 6 5.20 2.45 -1.02
C VAL A 6 4.04 3.44 -0.96
N ARG A 7 4.00 4.30 0.08
CA ARG A 7 2.97 5.33 0.20
C ARG A 7 2.98 6.29 -0.99
N SER A 8 4.14 6.79 -1.39
CA SER A 8 4.26 7.71 -2.54
C SER A 8 3.76 7.06 -3.84
N ILE A 9 4.17 5.83 -4.13
CA ILE A 9 3.73 5.08 -5.31
C ILE A 9 2.21 4.91 -5.27
N VAL A 10 1.67 4.39 -4.18
CA VAL A 10 0.25 4.08 -4.08
C VAL A 10 -0.62 5.35 -4.17
N THR A 11 -0.20 6.45 -3.54
CA THR A 11 -0.88 7.74 -3.66
C THR A 11 -0.82 8.30 -5.08
N ALA A 12 0.31 8.17 -5.78
CA ALA A 12 0.43 8.62 -7.17
C ALA A 12 -0.53 7.88 -8.12
N HIS A 13 -0.91 6.63 -7.79
CA HIS A 13 -1.86 5.83 -8.56
C HIS A 13 -3.31 5.96 -8.06
N GLY A 14 -3.61 6.97 -7.22
CA GLY A 14 -4.96 7.19 -6.67
C GLY A 14 -5.42 6.13 -5.69
N GLY A 15 -4.48 5.36 -5.13
CA GLY A 15 -4.76 4.30 -4.18
C GLY A 15 -4.51 4.65 -2.72
N ARG A 16 -4.63 3.64 -1.86
CA ARG A 16 -4.35 3.72 -0.43
C ARG A 16 -3.56 2.51 0.06
N VAL A 17 -2.64 2.73 1.00
CA VAL A 17 -1.88 1.67 1.68
C VAL A 17 -2.10 1.73 3.19
N GLU A 18 -2.22 0.56 3.82
CA GLU A 18 -2.29 0.37 5.27
C GLU A 18 -1.24 -0.66 5.69
N VAL A 19 -0.68 -0.51 6.91
CA VAL A 19 0.31 -1.44 7.46
C VAL A 19 -0.21 -1.98 8.77
N ARG A 20 -0.16 -3.30 8.93
CA ARG A 20 -0.40 -4.00 10.19
C ARG A 20 0.86 -4.75 10.55
N SER A 21 1.48 -4.41 11.67
CA SER A 21 2.67 -5.11 12.17
C SER A 21 2.43 -5.66 13.56
N VAL A 22 2.85 -6.90 13.77
CA VAL A 22 2.88 -7.53 15.09
C VAL A 22 4.34 -7.79 15.44
N PRO A 23 4.85 -7.26 16.57
CA PRO A 23 6.23 -7.51 16.99
C PRO A 23 6.52 -9.00 17.07
N GLY A 24 7.61 -9.44 16.42
CA GLY A 24 8.00 -10.86 16.36
C GLY A 24 7.32 -11.69 15.26
N GLU A 25 6.24 -11.19 14.62
CA GLU A 25 5.53 -11.90 13.55
C GLU A 25 5.68 -11.23 12.17
N GLY A 26 6.17 -9.98 12.14
CA GLY A 26 6.44 -9.24 10.92
C GLY A 26 5.38 -8.17 10.61
N ALA A 27 5.23 -7.85 9.33
CA ALA A 27 4.33 -6.78 8.86
C ALA A 27 3.60 -7.17 7.58
N ALA A 28 2.29 -6.90 7.55
CA ALA A 28 1.44 -7.02 6.39
C ALA A 28 1.11 -5.63 5.83
N PHE A 29 1.25 -5.48 4.51
CA PHE A 29 0.91 -4.25 3.78
C PHE A 29 -0.34 -4.51 2.96
N HIS A 30 -1.39 -3.73 3.18
CA HIS A 30 -2.63 -3.80 2.43
C HIS A 30 -2.70 -2.63 1.46
N VAL A 31 -2.60 -2.93 0.16
CA VAL A 31 -2.65 -1.93 -0.92
C VAL A 31 -3.99 -2.04 -1.65
N ARG A 32 -4.66 -0.90 -1.83
CA ARG A 32 -5.88 -0.77 -2.64
C ARG A 32 -5.61 0.22 -3.75
N LEU A 33 -5.84 -0.21 -5.00
CA LEU A 33 -5.73 0.64 -6.19
C LEU A 33 -7.08 0.69 -6.90
N PRO A 34 -7.42 1.80 -7.58
CA PRO A 34 -8.54 1.82 -8.50
C PRO A 34 -8.41 0.71 -9.54
N ALA A 35 -9.49 -0.04 -9.77
CA ALA A 35 -9.51 -1.02 -10.85
C ALA A 35 -9.51 -0.29 -12.20
N LEU A 36 -8.70 -0.75 -13.14
CA LEU A 36 -8.76 -0.27 -14.51
C LEU A 36 -10.12 -0.68 -15.10
N ARG A 37 -10.95 0.29 -15.48
CA ARG A 37 -12.08 0.00 -16.36
C ARG A 37 -11.53 -0.13 -17.78
N GLY A 38 -11.39 -1.36 -18.24
CA GLY A 38 -11.19 -1.63 -19.66
C GLY A 38 -12.42 -1.14 -20.45
N GLN A 39 -12.16 -0.49 -21.58
CA GLN A 39 -13.18 -0.14 -22.59
C GLN A 39 -13.69 -1.39 -23.29
#